data_AF-D4DVN2-F1
#
_entry.id   AF-D4DVN2-F1
#
_cell.length_a   1.000
_cell.length_b   1.000
_cell.length_c   1.000
_cell.angle_alpha   90.00
_cell.angle_beta   90.00
_cell.angle_gamma   90.00
#
_symmetry.space_group_name_H-M   'P 1'
#
loop_
_entity.id
_entity.type
_entity.pdbx_description
1 polymer ?
#
loop_
_entity_poly.entity_id
_entity_poly.type
_entity_poly.pdbx_seq_one_letter_code
_entity_poly.pdbx_strand_id
1 'polypeptide(L)'
;MKKIHQVHPYENKEFLKSLSAIADQLRRTIEAEVVGFESTPAAIAERRAKVFDPLGGFEYFVYTYFLHYVHTEEKSQLHEFLFTRLPEFCASRRVC
;
A
#
# COMPACT_ATOMS: atom_id res chain seq x y z
N MET A 1 -44.32 39.36 0.99
CA MET A 1 -43.94 38.58 -0.21
C MET A 1 -42.46 38.24 -0.13
N LYS A 2 -42.14 36.99 -0.51
CA LYS A 2 -40.82 36.34 -0.70
C LYS A 2 -39.89 36.22 0.52
N LYS A 3 -39.89 34.98 1.02
CA LYS A 3 -39.11 34.37 2.09
C LYS A 3 -37.59 34.61 1.91
N ILE A 4 -36.99 35.12 2.98
CA ILE A 4 -35.58 34.90 3.33
C ILE A 4 -35.32 33.40 3.21
N HIS A 5 -34.40 32.97 2.34
CA HIS A 5 -33.98 31.57 2.29
C HIS A 5 -33.32 31.25 3.64
N GLN A 6 -34.10 30.65 4.54
CA GLN A 6 -33.56 30.05 5.74
C GLN A 6 -32.71 28.87 5.29
N VAL A 7 -31.39 29.00 5.39
CA VAL A 7 -30.50 27.84 5.31
C VAL A 7 -30.88 26.95 6.49
N HIS A 8 -31.59 25.87 6.23
CA HIS A 8 -32.07 25.01 7.29
C HIS A 8 -30.86 24.34 7.96
N PRO A 9 -30.71 24.41 9.30
CA PRO A 9 -29.56 23.83 10.00
C PRO A 9 -29.40 22.31 9.77
N TYR A 10 -30.48 21.64 9.34
CA TYR A 10 -30.49 20.23 8.94
C TYR A 10 -29.76 19.98 7.60
N GLU A 11 -29.89 20.91 6.63
CA GLU A 11 -29.19 20.81 5.34
C GLU A 11 -27.68 20.89 5.54
N ASN A 12 -27.21 21.70 6.50
CA ASN A 12 -25.79 21.82 6.80
C ASN A 12 -25.24 20.51 7.41
N LYS A 13 -25.98 19.86 8.31
CA LYS A 13 -25.56 18.60 8.92
C LYS A 13 -25.53 17.45 7.92
N GLU A 14 -26.56 17.32 7.07
CA GLU A 14 -26.60 16.30 6.03
C GLU A 14 -25.55 16.56 4.94
N PHE A 15 -25.28 17.83 4.61
CA PHE A 15 -24.19 18.21 3.71
C PHE A 15 -22.81 17.84 4.28
N LEU A 16 -22.56 18.09 5.57
CA LEU A 16 -21.30 17.70 6.21
C LEU A 16 -21.13 16.17 6.26
N LYS A 17 -22.22 15.42 6.47
CA LYS A 17 -22.19 13.95 6.41
C LYS A 17 -21.87 13.44 5.00
N SER A 18 -22.50 14.00 3.97
CA SER A 18 -22.21 13.59 2.59
C SER A 18 -20.78 13.93 2.20
N LEU A 19 -20.26 15.06 2.67
CA LEU A 19 -18.85 15.44 2.47
C LEU A 19 -17.88 14.49 3.20
N SER A 20 -18.20 14.06 4.42
CA SER A 20 -17.43 13.03 5.13
C SER A 20 -17.44 11.68 4.40
N ALA A 21 -18.59 11.26 3.86
CA ALA A 21 -18.69 10.02 3.11
C ALA A 21 -17.86 10.05 1.81
N ILE A 22 -17.83 11.20 1.13
CA ILE A 22 -16.98 11.42 -0.04
C ILE A 22 -15.50 11.37 0.35
N ALA A 23 -15.10 11.99 1.47
CA ALA A 23 -13.73 11.94 1.96
C ALA A 23 -13.29 10.50 2.33
N ASP A 24 -14.15 9.72 2.97
CA ASP A 24 -13.88 8.33 3.32
C ASP A 24 -13.76 7.44 2.07
N GLN A 25 -14.59 7.69 1.05
CA GLN A 25 -14.50 7.00 -0.24
C GLN A 25 -13.19 7.32 -0.95
N LEU A 26 -12.84 8.61 -1.05
CA LEU A 26 -11.57 9.05 -1.66
C LEU A 26 -10.36 8.49 -0.92
N ARG A 27 -10.42 8.40 0.41
CA ARG A 27 -9.36 7.78 1.22
C ARG A 27 -9.16 6.31 0.86
N ARG A 28 -10.23 5.53 0.71
CA ARG A 28 -10.16 4.12 0.27
C ARG A 28 -9.63 3.98 -1.15
N THR A 29 -9.99 4.91 -2.05
CA THR A 29 -9.47 4.93 -3.42
C THR A 29 -7.97 5.22 -3.43
N ILE A 30 -7.50 6.21 -2.67
CA ILE A 30 -6.07 6.52 -2.51
C ILE A 30 -5.33 5.32 -1.90
N GLU A 31 -5.89 4.70 -0.87
CA GLU A 31 -5.33 3.49 -0.25
C GLU A 31 -5.26 2.30 -1.22
N ALA A 32 -6.15 2.22 -2.21
CA ALA A 32 -6.10 1.22 -3.29
C ALA A 32 -5.11 1.59 -4.41
N GLU A 33 -5.00 2.88 -4.75
CA GLU A 33 -4.18 3.39 -5.85
C GLU A 33 -2.68 3.52 -5.49
N VAL A 34 -2.31 3.62 -4.21
CA VAL A 34 -0.90 3.80 -3.79
C VAL A 34 -0.02 2.56 -4.05
N VAL A 35 -0.57 1.40 -4.41
CA VAL A 35 0.22 0.33 -5.07
C VAL A 35 -0.53 -0.45 -6.17
N GLY A 36 -1.84 -0.25 -6.37
CA GLY A 36 -2.56 -0.78 -7.55
C GLY A 36 -2.50 -2.30 -7.70
N PHE A 37 -2.38 -3.05 -6.60
CA PHE A 37 -2.29 -4.50 -6.67
C PHE A 37 -3.64 -5.13 -6.97
N GLU A 38 -3.66 -6.02 -7.96
CA GLU A 38 -4.79 -6.92 -8.19
C GLU A 38 -5.17 -7.66 -6.90
N SER A 39 -6.42 -7.47 -6.48
CA SER A 39 -6.96 -7.99 -5.21
C SER A 39 -7.61 -9.36 -5.34
N THR A 40 -7.57 -9.95 -6.54
CA THR A 40 -8.09 -11.31 -6.76
C THR A 40 -7.30 -12.33 -5.95
N PRO A 41 -7.94 -13.39 -5.42
CA PRO A 41 -7.25 -14.43 -4.66
C PRO A 41 -6.08 -15.07 -5.42
N ALA A 42 -6.24 -15.25 -6.73
CA ALA A 42 -5.20 -15.80 -7.60
C ALA A 42 -3.97 -14.87 -7.69
N ALA A 43 -4.18 -13.56 -7.90
CA ALA A 43 -3.08 -12.59 -7.97
C ALA A 43 -2.35 -12.45 -6.63
N ILE A 44 -3.07 -12.55 -5.51
CA ILE A 44 -2.46 -12.56 -4.17
C ILE A 44 -1.61 -13.82 -3.98
N ALA A 45 -2.12 -14.99 -4.37
CA ALA A 45 -1.38 -16.26 -4.25
C ALA A 45 -0.08 -16.23 -5.08
N GLU A 46 -0.14 -15.71 -6.30
CA GLU A 46 1.02 -15.58 -7.18
C GLU A 46 2.07 -14.63 -6.60
N ARG A 47 1.67 -13.41 -6.15
CA ARG A 47 2.61 -12.46 -5.52
C ARG A 47 3.25 -13.06 -4.28
N ARG A 48 2.48 -13.77 -3.46
CA ARG A 48 3.02 -14.46 -2.27
C ARG A 48 4.03 -15.52 -2.66
N ALA A 49 3.75 -16.34 -3.67
CA ALA A 49 4.70 -17.35 -4.15
C ALA A 49 6.04 -16.72 -4.55
N LYS A 50 6.01 -15.58 -5.25
CA LYS A 50 7.23 -14.83 -5.62
C LYS A 50 7.97 -14.28 -4.40
N VAL A 51 7.27 -13.75 -3.40
CA VAL A 51 7.88 -13.26 -2.14
C VAL A 51 8.56 -14.38 -1.34
N PHE A 52 8.01 -15.60 -1.37
CA PHE A 52 8.56 -16.74 -0.65
C PHE A 52 9.64 -17.51 -1.42
N ASP A 53 10.06 -17.05 -2.60
CA ASP A 53 11.19 -17.64 -3.30
C ASP A 53 12.49 -17.49 -2.47
N PRO A 54 13.24 -18.58 -2.22
CA PRO A 54 14.40 -18.55 -1.32
C PRO A 54 15.60 -17.78 -1.86
N LEU A 55 15.66 -17.49 -3.17
CA LEU A 55 16.81 -16.83 -3.79
C LEU A 55 16.52 -15.35 -4.08
N GLY A 56 15.37 -15.04 -4.67
CA GLY A 56 15.01 -13.69 -5.12
C GLY A 56 13.79 -13.09 -4.42
N GLY A 57 13.13 -13.83 -3.52
CA GLY A 57 11.86 -13.39 -2.94
C GLY A 57 11.95 -12.13 -2.09
N PHE A 58 13.07 -11.94 -1.39
CA PHE A 58 13.31 -10.73 -0.60
C PHE A 58 13.52 -9.50 -1.48
N GLU A 59 14.27 -9.63 -2.57
CA GLU A 59 14.42 -8.56 -3.56
C GLU A 59 13.07 -8.20 -4.18
N TYR A 60 12.33 -9.21 -4.64
CA TYR A 60 10.99 -9.02 -5.20
C TYR A 60 10.07 -8.28 -4.22
N PHE A 61 10.10 -8.65 -2.94
CA PHE A 61 9.33 -7.97 -1.90
C PHE A 61 9.68 -6.49 -1.78
N VAL A 62 10.98 -6.14 -1.76
CA VAL A 62 11.42 -4.75 -1.63
C VAL A 62 10.98 -3.92 -2.83
N TYR A 63 11.23 -4.38 -4.06
CA TYR A 63 10.82 -3.63 -5.26
C TYR A 63 9.30 -3.59 -5.47
N THR A 64 8.57 -4.57 -4.94
CA THR A 64 7.11 -4.62 -5.07
C THR A 64 6.43 -3.69 -4.06
N TYR A 65 6.86 -3.67 -2.80
CA TYR A 65 6.14 -2.97 -1.72
C TYR A 65 6.83 -1.70 -1.21
N PHE A 66 8.11 -1.46 -1.53
CA PHE A 66 8.92 -0.35 -1.01
C PHE A 66 9.48 0.54 -2.14
N LEU A 67 8.66 0.82 -3.15
CA LEU A 67 8.99 1.67 -4.30
C LEU A 67 9.54 3.06 -3.91
N HIS A 68 9.15 3.59 -2.74
CA HIS A 68 9.64 4.88 -2.24
C HIS A 68 10.99 4.81 -1.51
N TYR A 69 11.60 3.63 -1.34
CA TYR A 69 12.95 3.47 -0.81
C TYR A 69 13.97 3.05 -1.85
N VAL A 70 13.51 2.49 -2.97
CA VAL A 70 14.36 2.07 -4.09
C VAL A 70 13.88 2.78 -5.36
N HIS A 71 14.40 3.98 -5.56
CA HIS A 71 13.99 4.87 -6.66
C HIS A 71 14.59 4.51 -8.02
N THR A 72 15.58 3.62 -8.07
CA THR A 72 16.30 3.24 -9.27
C THR A 72 16.26 1.74 -9.49
N GLU A 73 16.13 1.32 -10.75
CA GLU A 73 16.30 -0.09 -11.13
C GLU A 73 17.74 -0.57 -10.91
N GLU A 74 18.70 0.35 -10.94
CA GLU A 74 20.09 0.06 -10.61
C GLU A 74 20.26 -0.22 -9.11
N LYS A 75 20.95 -1.33 -8.83
CA LYS A 75 21.31 -1.75 -7.47
C LYS A 75 22.70 -1.25 -7.14
N SER A 76 22.83 -0.64 -5.96
CA SER A 76 24.15 -0.43 -5.38
C SER A 76 24.74 -1.78 -4.93
N GLN A 77 26.06 -1.87 -4.83
CA GLN A 77 26.72 -3.04 -4.26
C GLN A 77 26.21 -3.37 -2.84
N LEU A 78 25.80 -2.35 -2.09
CA LEU A 78 25.17 -2.53 -0.79
C LEU A 78 23.82 -3.26 -0.90
N HIS A 79 22.97 -2.88 -1.87
CA HIS A 79 21.70 -3.57 -2.08
C HIS A 79 21.91 -5.04 -2.46
N GLU A 80 22.82 -5.33 -3.38
CA GLU A 80 23.14 -6.71 -3.78
C GLU A 80 23.62 -7.56 -2.58
N PHE A 81 24.51 -6.99 -1.77
CA PHE A 81 24.99 -7.63 -0.55
C PHE A 81 23.86 -7.90 0.44
N LEU A 82 23.01 -6.91 0.71
CA LEU A 82 21.91 -7.03 1.67
C LEU A 82 20.82 -7.99 1.20
N PHE A 83 20.50 -8.02 -0.10
CA PHE A 83 19.52 -8.95 -0.65
C PHE A 83 19.94 -10.41 -0.50
N THR A 84 21.25 -10.68 -0.41
CA THR A 84 21.79 -12.01 -0.13
C THR A 84 21.90 -12.28 1.36
N ARG A 85 22.52 -11.37 2.12
CA ARG A 85 22.88 -11.61 3.53
C ARG A 85 21.70 -11.57 4.50
N LEU A 86 20.72 -10.70 4.27
CA LEU A 86 19.58 -10.58 5.20
C LEU A 86 18.73 -11.86 5.23
N PRO A 87 18.36 -12.48 4.09
CA PRO A 87 17.69 -13.78 4.10
C PRO A 87 18.51 -14.88 4.79
N GLU A 88 19.82 -14.93 4.57
CA GLU A 88 20.71 -15.89 5.26
C GLU A 88 20.69 -15.72 6.78
N PHE A 89 20.74 -14.49 7.29
CA PHE A 89 20.64 -14.21 8.72
C PHE A 89 19.28 -14.60 9.31
N CYS A 90 18.20 -14.34 8.58
CA CYS A 90 16.86 -14.76 9.00
C CYS A 90 16.72 -16.30 9.02
N ALA A 91 17.26 -16.99 8.03
CA ALA A 91 17.23 -18.45 7.93
C ALA A 91 18.13 -19.14 8.97
N SER A 92 19.24 -18.51 9.35
CA SER A 92 20.24 -19.07 10.26
C SER A 92 19.91 -18.92 11.75
N ARG A 93 18.71 -18.45 12.12
CA ARG A 93 18.33 -18.24 13.52
C ARG A 93 18.50 -19.52 14.36
N ARG A 94 19.59 -19.56 15.13
CA ARG A 94 19.56 -20.03 16.52
C ARG A 94 18.73 -19.02 17.30
N VAL A 95 17.65 -19.51 17.86
CA VAL A 95 16.72 -18.77 18.72
C VAL A 95 17.51 -18.10 19.85
N CYS A 96 17.37 -16.79 20.02
CA CYS A 96 17.50 -16.17 21.34
C CYS A 96 16.19 -16.38 22.08
#